data_AF-A0A5S9PHD2-F1
#
_entry.id   AF-A0A5S9PHD2-F1
#
_cell.length_a   1.000
_cell.length_b   1.000
_cell.length_c   1.000
_cell.angle_alpha   90.00
_cell.angle_beta   90.00
_cell.angle_gamma   90.00
#
_symmetry.space_group_name_H-M   'P 1'
#
loop_
_entity.id
_entity.type
_entity.pdbx_description
1 polymer ?
#
loop_
_entity_poly.entity_id
_entity_poly.type
_entity_poly.pdbx_seq_one_letter_code
_entity_poly.pdbx_strand_id
1 'polypeptide(L)'
;MISILVGLAMGTSMIFWARTNPKAKLIFTLSLVSLPAIYIGFAVFLSQGAIVAEFLWGIPYLLAPALLLAKSRNLTLIALGVLYVLHGVYDIYHYQLIADAVVPHWYPHFCAALDIVVGGYLLLAATMNIDGQLTRLWQS
;
A
#
# COMPACT_ATOMS: atom_id res chain seq x y z
N MET A 1 -10.36 5.01 -15.89
CA MET A 1 -9.12 5.36 -16.63
C MET A 1 -8.35 6.50 -15.95
N ILE A 2 -8.97 7.66 -15.69
CA ILE A 2 -8.29 8.78 -15.01
C ILE A 2 -7.76 8.39 -13.62
N SER A 3 -8.56 7.68 -12.81
CA SER A 3 -8.15 7.20 -11.47
C SER A 3 -6.87 6.34 -11.51
N ILE A 4 -6.73 5.48 -12.51
CA ILE A 4 -5.53 4.65 -12.72
C ILE A 4 -4.33 5.53 -13.02
N LEU A 5 -4.44 6.47 -13.97
CA LEU A 5 -3.35 7.38 -14.32
C LEU A 5 -2.90 8.23 -13.11
N VAL A 6 -3.86 8.70 -12.31
CA VAL A 6 -3.57 9.44 -11.07
C VAL A 6 -2.89 8.53 -10.05
N GLY A 7 -3.32 7.28 -9.91
CA GLY A 7 -2.68 6.28 -9.03
C GLY A 7 -1.24 5.99 -9.44
N LEU A 8 -0.98 5.76 -10.72
CA LEU A 8 0.37 5.58 -11.26
C LEU A 8 1.25 6.82 -11.02
N ALA A 9 0.71 8.02 -11.27
CA ALA A 9 1.44 9.27 -11.05
C ALA A 9 1.75 9.51 -9.56
N MET A 10 0.80 9.22 -8.66
CA MET A 10 1.00 9.32 -7.22
C MET A 10 2.02 8.28 -6.71
N GLY A 11 1.90 7.02 -7.15
CA GLY A 11 2.84 5.96 -6.77
C GLY A 11 4.27 6.26 -7.21
N THR A 12 4.46 6.73 -8.45
CA THR A 12 5.79 7.14 -8.93
C THR A 12 6.33 8.37 -8.19
N SER A 13 5.47 9.35 -7.87
CA SER A 13 5.85 10.52 -7.07
C SER A 13 6.25 10.14 -5.65
N MET A 14 5.52 9.21 -5.03
CA MET A 14 5.84 8.66 -3.71
C MET A 14 7.20 7.97 -3.71
N ILE A 15 7.50 7.15 -4.73
CA ILE A 15 8.81 6.50 -4.89
C ILE A 15 9.91 7.58 -4.98
N PHE A 16 9.74 8.57 -5.85
CA PHE A 16 10.73 9.64 -6.02
C PHE A 16 10.98 10.39 -4.71
N TRP A 17 9.92 10.74 -3.99
CA TRP A 17 10.03 11.39 -2.69
C TRP A 17 10.72 10.51 -1.65
N ALA A 18 10.32 9.24 -1.53
CA ALA A 18 10.92 8.32 -0.57
C ALA A 18 12.42 8.10 -0.81
N ARG A 19 12.87 8.07 -2.07
CA ARG A 19 14.29 7.92 -2.45
C ARG A 19 15.20 9.06 -2.00
N THR A 20 14.63 10.19 -1.60
CA THR A 20 15.37 11.37 -1.13
C THR A 20 15.20 11.62 0.36
N ASN A 21 14.44 10.77 1.06
CA ASN A 21 14.05 11.00 2.44
C ASN A 21 14.60 9.89 3.38
N PRO A 22 15.33 10.22 4.47
CA PRO A 22 15.83 9.22 5.41
C PRO A 22 14.71 8.39 6.06
N LYS A 23 13.47 8.90 6.06
CA LYS A 23 12.30 8.18 6.57
C LYS A 23 11.61 7.31 5.51
N ALA A 24 12.28 6.95 4.40
CA ALA A 24 11.72 6.14 3.31
C ALA A 24 10.96 4.90 3.79
N LYS A 25 11.57 4.14 4.72
CA LYS A 25 10.97 2.95 5.32
C LYS A 25 9.65 3.25 6.02
N LEU A 26 9.60 4.34 6.79
CA LEU A 26 8.39 4.77 7.49
C LEU A 26 7.33 5.27 6.50
N ILE A 27 7.71 5.97 5.45
CA ILE A 27 6.79 6.45 4.40
C ILE A 27 6.05 5.26 3.77
N PHE A 28 6.76 4.24 3.27
CA PHE A 28 6.13 3.05 2.71
C PHE A 28 5.26 2.30 3.72
N THR A 29 5.71 2.21 4.96
CA THR A 29 4.97 1.51 6.03
C THR A 29 3.66 2.22 6.37
N LEU A 30 3.71 3.53 6.63
CA LEU A 30 2.54 4.31 7.03
C LEU A 30 1.55 4.48 5.89
N SER A 31 2.04 4.62 4.65
CA SER A 31 1.16 4.65 3.48
C SER A 31 0.36 3.35 3.37
N LEU A 32 1.00 2.18 3.50
CA LEU A 32 0.30 0.89 3.46
C LEU A 32 -0.72 0.73 4.62
N VAL A 33 -0.38 1.19 5.83
CA VAL A 33 -1.30 1.19 6.98
C VAL A 33 -2.50 2.14 6.76
N SER A 34 -2.28 3.26 6.06
CA SER A 34 -3.35 4.24 5.83
C SER A 34 -4.44 3.75 4.88
N LEU A 35 -4.12 2.81 3.96
CA LEU A 35 -5.07 2.28 2.99
C LEU A 35 -6.30 1.63 3.66
N PRO A 36 -6.17 0.55 4.47
CA PRO A 36 -7.32 -0.06 5.14
C PRO A 36 -8.02 0.91 6.11
N ALA A 37 -7.29 1.85 6.72
CA ALA A 37 -7.89 2.85 7.60
C ALA A 37 -8.88 3.76 6.87
N ILE A 38 -8.60 4.12 5.61
CA ILE A 38 -9.51 4.92 4.78
C ILE A 38 -10.74 4.10 4.37
N TYR A 39 -10.57 2.81 4.02
CA TYR A 39 -11.70 1.90 3.73
C TYR A 39 -12.64 1.74 4.92
N ILE A 40 -12.09 1.47 6.11
CA ILE A 40 -12.86 1.42 7.35
C ILE A 40 -13.56 2.78 7.59
N GLY A 41 -12.88 3.90 7.31
CA GLY A 41 -13.46 5.23 7.37
C GLY A 41 -14.71 5.37 6.49
N PHE A 42 -14.65 4.96 5.22
CA PHE A 42 -15.82 4.96 4.34
C PHE A 42 -16.97 4.14 4.93
N ALA A 43 -16.70 2.93 5.43
CA ALA A 43 -17.73 2.11 6.06
C ALA A 43 -18.34 2.77 7.30
N VAL A 44 -17.52 3.36 8.18
CA VAL A 44 -18.00 4.07 9.38
C VAL A 44 -18.95 5.22 9.04
N PHE A 45 -18.65 5.98 7.99
CA PHE A 45 -19.45 7.16 7.62
C PHE A 45 -20.65 6.85 6.72
N LEU A 46 -20.61 5.76 5.93
CA LEU A 46 -21.57 5.53 4.84
C LEU A 46 -22.34 4.20 4.94
N SER A 47 -21.82 3.16 5.62
CA SER A 47 -22.54 1.90 5.85
C SER A 47 -21.93 1.06 6.97
N GLN A 48 -22.64 0.94 8.09
CA GLN A 48 -22.19 0.14 9.22
C GLN A 48 -22.08 -1.37 8.91
N GLY A 49 -22.77 -1.86 7.89
CA GLY A 49 -22.76 -3.26 7.48
C GLY A 49 -21.41 -3.74 6.96
N ALA A 50 -20.61 -2.84 6.36
CA ALA A 50 -19.31 -3.19 5.79
C ALA A 50 -18.15 -3.08 6.81
N ILE A 51 -18.33 -2.42 7.96
CA ILE A 51 -17.23 -2.08 8.90
C ILE A 51 -16.46 -3.32 9.33
N VAL A 52 -17.15 -4.39 9.73
CA VAL A 52 -16.51 -5.61 10.22
C VAL A 52 -15.72 -6.28 9.10
N ALA A 53 -16.28 -6.35 7.90
CA ALA A 53 -15.61 -6.95 6.75
C ALA A 53 -14.36 -6.14 6.35
N GLU A 54 -14.47 -4.83 6.21
CA GLU A 54 -13.34 -3.94 5.89
C GLU A 54 -12.24 -4.02 6.96
N PHE A 55 -12.62 -4.10 8.24
CA PHE A 55 -11.66 -4.26 9.32
C PHE A 55 -10.93 -5.61 9.22
N LEU A 56 -11.65 -6.71 9.04
CA LEU A 56 -11.06 -8.05 8.96
C LEU A 56 -10.10 -8.18 7.76
N TRP A 57 -10.49 -7.67 6.59
CA TRP A 57 -9.62 -7.65 5.41
C TRP A 57 -8.45 -6.66 5.55
N GLY A 58 -8.61 -5.62 6.37
CA GLY A 58 -7.57 -4.64 6.67
C GLY A 58 -6.48 -5.12 7.64
N ILE A 59 -6.75 -6.13 8.48
CA ILE A 59 -5.82 -6.62 9.52
C ILE A 59 -4.39 -6.88 9.00
N PRO A 60 -4.19 -7.61 7.88
CA PRO A 60 -2.84 -7.88 7.39
C PRO A 60 -2.05 -6.59 7.10
N TYR A 61 -2.72 -5.57 6.56
CA TYR A 61 -2.12 -4.30 6.16
C TYR A 61 -1.96 -3.32 7.32
N LEU A 62 -2.76 -3.46 8.39
CA LEU A 62 -2.60 -2.68 9.63
C LEU A 62 -1.42 -3.20 10.47
N LEU A 63 -1.29 -4.52 10.60
CA LEU A 63 -0.35 -5.13 11.55
C LEU A 63 1.00 -5.50 10.94
N ALA A 64 1.00 -6.17 9.77
CA ALA A 64 2.24 -6.71 9.22
C ALA A 64 3.29 -5.62 8.92
N PRO A 65 2.95 -4.47 8.32
CA PRO A 65 3.94 -3.42 8.05
C PRO A 65 4.60 -2.88 9.32
N ALA A 66 3.83 -2.69 10.40
CA ALA A 66 4.33 -2.20 11.68
C ALA A 66 5.36 -3.16 12.30
N LEU A 67 5.11 -4.48 12.22
CA LEU A 67 6.01 -5.51 12.74
C LEU A 67 7.32 -5.63 11.93
N LEU A 68 7.30 -5.20 10.67
CA LEU A 68 8.45 -5.27 9.76
C LEU A 68 9.42 -4.09 9.96
N LEU A 69 9.04 -3.05 10.71
CA LEU A 69 9.89 -1.88 10.95
C LEU A 69 11.20 -2.21 11.68
N ALA A 70 11.26 -3.27 12.48
CA ALA A 70 12.48 -3.68 13.18
C ALA A 70 13.33 -4.71 12.41
N LYS A 71 12.93 -5.10 11.19
CA LYS A 71 13.57 -6.18 10.42
C LYS A 71 14.62 -5.66 9.44
N SER A 72 15.41 -6.61 8.91
CA SER A 72 16.46 -6.34 7.92
C SER A 72 15.88 -5.71 6.65
N ARG A 73 16.73 -4.99 5.90
CA ARG A 73 16.33 -4.29 4.67
C ARG A 73 15.59 -5.19 3.69
N ASN A 74 16.25 -6.25 3.21
CA ASN A 74 15.70 -7.08 2.13
C ASN A 74 14.39 -7.75 2.54
N LEU A 75 14.31 -8.23 3.79
CA LEU A 75 13.06 -8.80 4.30
C LEU A 75 11.94 -7.76 4.36
N THR A 76 12.24 -6.54 4.84
CA THR A 76 11.25 -5.46 4.91
C THR A 76 10.78 -5.05 3.51
N LEU A 77 11.70 -4.86 2.56
CA LEU A 77 11.36 -4.46 1.19
C LEU A 77 10.53 -5.52 0.48
N ILE A 78 10.91 -6.79 0.58
CA ILE A 78 10.15 -7.90 -0.01
C ILE A 78 8.75 -7.97 0.61
N ALA A 79 8.67 -7.94 1.94
CA ALA A 79 7.40 -8.09 2.64
C ALA A 79 6.45 -6.90 2.37
N LEU A 80 6.95 -5.65 2.41
CA LEU A 80 6.16 -4.48 2.02
C LEU A 80 5.76 -4.55 0.55
N GLY A 81 6.69 -4.94 -0.34
CA GLY A 81 6.41 -5.09 -1.77
C GLY A 81 5.29 -6.09 -2.06
N VAL A 82 5.35 -7.27 -1.43
CA VAL A 82 4.29 -8.29 -1.51
C VAL A 82 2.97 -7.76 -0.95
N LEU A 83 2.98 -7.13 0.23
CA LEU A 83 1.75 -6.61 0.84
C LEU A 83 1.09 -5.53 -0.02
N TYR A 84 1.88 -4.63 -0.62
CA TYR A 84 1.37 -3.66 -1.58
C TYR A 84 0.70 -4.36 -2.77
N VAL A 85 1.39 -5.32 -3.41
CA VAL A 85 0.80 -6.04 -4.55
C VAL A 85 -0.48 -6.78 -4.16
N LEU A 86 -0.50 -7.44 -2.99
CA LEU A 86 -1.70 -8.11 -2.49
C LEU A 86 -2.84 -7.13 -2.20
N HIS A 87 -2.54 -5.95 -1.66
CA HIS A 87 -3.54 -4.90 -1.47
C HIS A 87 -4.10 -4.42 -2.81
N GLY A 88 -3.26 -4.18 -3.80
CA GLY A 88 -3.73 -3.80 -5.13
C GLY A 88 -4.58 -4.88 -5.80
N VAL A 89 -4.32 -6.17 -5.53
CA VAL A 89 -5.21 -7.26 -5.93
C VAL A 89 -6.53 -7.22 -5.16
N TYR A 90 -6.48 -7.00 -3.84
CA TYR A 90 -7.69 -6.81 -3.02
C TYR A 90 -8.58 -5.69 -3.58
N ASP A 91 -8.01 -4.56 -3.95
CA ASP A 91 -8.74 -3.43 -4.55
C ASP A 91 -9.44 -3.79 -5.87
N ILE A 92 -8.83 -4.63 -6.71
CA ILE A 92 -9.44 -5.10 -7.97
C ILE A 92 -10.68 -5.95 -7.70
N TYR A 93 -10.66 -6.74 -6.62
CA TYR A 93 -11.74 -7.65 -6.24
C TYR A 93 -12.63 -7.11 -5.11
N HIS A 94 -12.46 -5.84 -4.71
CA HIS A 94 -13.07 -5.28 -3.49
C HIS A 94 -14.60 -5.43 -3.48
N TYR A 95 -15.25 -5.01 -4.56
CA TYR A 95 -16.71 -5.08 -4.71
C TYR A 95 -17.26 -6.52 -4.76
N GLN A 96 -16.42 -7.52 -5.04
CA GLN A 96 -16.78 -8.94 -5.00
C GLN A 96 -16.55 -9.54 -3.60
N LEU A 97 -15.62 -8.99 -2.82
CA LEU A 97 -15.25 -9.49 -1.50
C LEU A 97 -16.07 -8.86 -0.37
N ILE A 98 -16.48 -7.60 -0.52
CA ILE A 98 -17.19 -6.83 0.50
C ILE A 98 -18.62 -6.54 0.03
N ALA A 99 -19.59 -7.17 0.69
CA ALA A 99 -21.00 -6.83 0.53
C ALA A 99 -21.27 -5.41 1.09
N ASP A 100 -22.16 -4.67 0.44
CA ASP A 100 -22.51 -3.28 0.81
C ASP A 100 -21.32 -2.33 0.86
N ALA A 101 -20.29 -2.58 0.03
CA ALA A 101 -19.16 -1.70 -0.14
C ALA A 101 -19.63 -0.29 -0.53
N VAL A 102 -19.28 0.69 0.31
CA VAL A 102 -19.66 2.11 0.16
C VAL A 102 -18.50 3.00 -0.27
N VAL A 103 -17.34 2.41 -0.52
CA VAL A 103 -16.19 3.11 -1.10
C VAL A 103 -16.57 3.69 -2.47
N PRO A 104 -16.09 4.89 -2.87
CA PRO A 104 -16.34 5.40 -4.21
C PRO A 104 -15.74 4.49 -5.30
N HIS A 105 -16.47 4.25 -6.40
CA HIS A 105 -16.04 3.37 -7.50
C HIS A 105 -14.65 3.67 -8.09
N TRP A 106 -14.19 4.91 -8.03
CA TRP A 106 -12.87 5.27 -8.56
C TRP A 106 -11.72 4.94 -7.61
N TYR A 107 -11.98 4.81 -6.32
CA TYR A 107 -10.96 4.72 -5.27
C TYR A 107 -10.18 3.39 -5.31
N PRO A 108 -10.82 2.20 -5.41
CA PRO A 108 -10.08 0.96 -5.55
C PRO A 108 -9.19 0.92 -6.80
N HIS A 109 -9.65 1.46 -7.94
CA HIS A 109 -8.83 1.53 -9.15
C HIS A 109 -7.60 2.47 -9.00
N PHE A 110 -7.74 3.54 -8.22
CA PHE A 110 -6.65 4.45 -7.90
C PHE A 110 -5.62 3.76 -6.98
N CYS A 111 -6.09 3.14 -5.89
CA CYS A 111 -5.25 2.44 -4.93
C CYS A 111 -4.52 1.25 -5.57
N ALA A 112 -5.22 0.41 -6.33
CA ALA A 112 -4.61 -0.70 -7.07
C ALA A 112 -3.45 -0.24 -7.97
N ALA A 113 -3.61 0.86 -8.68
CA ALA A 113 -2.56 1.39 -9.56
C ALA A 113 -1.34 1.90 -8.76
N LEU A 114 -1.57 2.62 -7.67
CA LEU A 114 -0.52 3.09 -6.76
C LEU A 114 0.24 1.90 -6.18
N ASP A 115 -0.49 0.91 -5.66
CA ASP A 115 0.06 -0.22 -4.93
C ASP A 115 0.87 -1.15 -5.82
N ILE A 116 0.43 -1.40 -7.04
CA ILE A 116 1.17 -2.23 -8.00
C ILE A 116 2.49 -1.54 -8.39
N VAL A 117 2.49 -0.22 -8.58
CA VAL A 117 3.71 0.54 -8.89
C VAL A 117 4.67 0.54 -7.71
N VAL A 118 4.19 0.86 -6.52
CA VAL A 118 5.02 0.92 -5.31
C VAL A 118 5.53 -0.47 -4.94
N GLY A 119 4.65 -1.46 -4.91
CA GLY A 119 4.98 -2.85 -4.58
C GLY A 119 5.97 -3.46 -5.56
N GLY A 120 5.73 -3.29 -6.86
CA GLY A 120 6.65 -3.73 -7.91
C GLY A 120 8.05 -3.10 -7.78
N TYR A 121 8.11 -1.79 -7.53
CA TYR A 121 9.38 -1.10 -7.29
C TYR A 121 10.12 -1.65 -6.06
N LEU A 122 9.44 -1.85 -4.93
CA LEU A 122 10.07 -2.37 -3.70
C LEU A 122 10.63 -3.79 -3.91
N LEU A 123 9.90 -4.64 -4.64
CA LEU A 123 10.35 -5.99 -4.99
C LEU A 123 11.60 -5.94 -5.86
N LEU A 124 11.61 -5.13 -6.92
CA LEU A 124 12.78 -4.98 -7.79
C LEU A 124 13.98 -4.38 -7.04
N ALA A 125 13.75 -3.42 -6.15
CA ALA A 125 14.80 -2.84 -5.31
C ALA A 125 15.40 -3.86 -4.34
N ALA A 126 14.64 -4.87 -3.91
CA ALA A 126 15.13 -5.93 -3.04
C ALA A 126 15.86 -7.05 -3.78
N THR A 127 15.34 -7.48 -4.93
CA THR A 127 15.83 -8.68 -5.65
C THR A 127 16.91 -8.36 -6.67
N MET A 128 16.79 -7.23 -7.37
CA MET A 128 17.70 -6.82 -8.45
C MET A 128 18.59 -5.64 -8.04
N ASN A 129 18.41 -5.12 -6.81
CA ASN A 129 19.16 -4.00 -6.26
C ASN A 129 19.20 -2.77 -7.19
N ILE A 130 18.08 -2.48 -7.86
CA ILE A 130 17.98 -1.40 -8.86
C ILE A 130 18.12 0.01 -8.28
N ASP A 131 18.15 0.16 -6.95
CA ASP A 131 18.20 1.46 -6.29
C ASP A 131 19.24 1.57 -5.16
N GLY A 132 20.39 2.15 -5.51
CA GLY A 132 21.46 2.45 -4.56
C GLY A 132 21.14 3.62 -3.60
N GLN A 133 20.27 4.56 -3.97
CA GLN A 133 19.88 5.67 -3.08
C GLN A 133 18.99 5.17 -1.96
N LEU A 134 17.94 4.42 -2.29
CA LEU A 134 17.07 3.77 -1.32
C LEU A 134 17.88 2.84 -0.40
N THR A 135 18.87 2.13 -0.95
CA THR A 135 19.75 1.26 -0.18
C THR A 135 20.52 2.04 0.90
N ARG A 136 21.06 3.22 0.57
CA ARG A 136 21.76 4.07 1.55
C ARG A 136 20.83 4.56 2.66
N LEU A 137 19.63 5.01 2.30
CA LEU A 137 18.65 5.55 3.26
C LEU A 137 18.06 4.49 4.19
N TRP A 138 18.09 3.21 3.79
CA TRP A 138 17.58 2.10 4.62
C TRP A 138 18.61 1.59 5.65
N GLN A 139 19.87 2.02 5.52
CA GLN A 139 20.98 1.64 6.40
C GLN A 139 21.33 2.70 7.45
N SER A 140 20.84 3.94 7.26
CA SER A 140 20.95 5.06 8.22
C SER A 140 19.88 5.01 9.28
#